data_AF-A0A952AYG1-F1
#
_entry.id   AF-A0A952AYG1-F1
#
_cell.length_a   1.000
_cell.length_b   1.000
_cell.length_c   1.000
_cell.angle_alpha   90.00
_cell.angle_beta   90.00
_cell.angle_gamma   90.00
#
_symmetry.space_group_name_H-M   'P 1'
#
loop_
_entity.id
_entity.type
_entity.pdbx_description
1 polymer ?
#
loop_
_entity_poly.entity_id
_entity_poly.type
_entity_poly.pdbx_seq_one_letter_code
_entity_poly.pdbx_strand_id
1 'polypeptide(L)'
;MEWIRSTSTLFQSIRSGNLLNEGQRIAESTLTAIGARTAAFTGQDISWDRLLNSSQDLVPKELGPGRGVFYPTATGCDEFV
;
A
#
# COMPACT_ATOMS: atom_id res chain seq x y z
N MET A 1 -25.70 -6.73 10.71
CA MET A 1 -24.27 -7.05 10.95
C MET A 1 -23.74 -7.83 9.76
N GLU A 2 -22.90 -7.20 8.95
CA GLU A 2 -22.43 -7.72 7.66
C GLU A 2 -21.18 -8.63 7.78
N TRP A 3 -20.32 -8.35 8.76
CA TRP A 3 -19.09 -9.12 9.04
C TRP A 3 -19.33 -10.59 9.36
N ILE A 4 -20.41 -10.86 10.10
CA ILE A 4 -20.80 -12.24 10.48
C ILE A 4 -21.19 -13.06 9.24
N ARG A 5 -21.73 -12.41 8.20
CA ARG A 5 -22.13 -13.05 6.96
C ARG A 5 -20.92 -13.49 6.12
N SER A 6 -19.91 -12.64 5.96
CA SER A 6 -18.70 -12.98 5.20
C SER A 6 -17.99 -14.21 5.81
N THR A 7 -17.79 -14.20 7.12
CA THR A 7 -17.18 -15.32 7.85
C THR A 7 -17.97 -16.63 7.71
N SER A 8 -19.30 -16.59 7.82
CA SER A 8 -20.12 -17.80 7.65
C SER A 8 -20.10 -18.35 6.22
N THR A 9 -20.09 -17.47 5.21
CA THR A 9 -20.00 -17.88 3.79
C THR A 9 -18.66 -18.53 3.44
N LEU A 10 -17.56 -18.03 4.02
CA LEU A 10 -16.23 -18.63 3.88
C LEU A 10 -16.18 -20.02 4.54
N PHE A 11 -16.75 -20.18 5.73
CA PHE A 11 -16.80 -21.49 6.38
C PHE A 11 -17.69 -22.49 5.62
N GLN A 12 -18.79 -22.04 5.02
CA GLN A 12 -19.66 -22.89 4.19
C GLN A 12 -18.99 -23.34 2.90
N SER A 13 -18.22 -22.47 2.23
CA SER A 13 -17.50 -22.81 0.99
C SER A 13 -16.43 -23.88 1.23
N ILE A 14 -15.68 -23.77 2.33
CA ILE A 14 -14.69 -24.78 2.74
C ILE A 14 -15.35 -26.13 3.04
N ARG A 15 -16.48 -26.13 3.75
CA ARG A 15 -17.19 -27.37 4.15
C ARG A 15 -17.95 -28.05 3.01
N SER A 16 -18.45 -27.27 2.04
CA SER A 16 -19.21 -27.78 0.88
C SER A 16 -18.33 -28.19 -0.29
N GLY A 17 -17.02 -27.89 -0.24
CA GLY A 17 -16.09 -28.15 -1.34
C GLY A 17 -16.21 -27.18 -2.52
N ASN A 18 -17.22 -26.30 -2.52
CA ASN A 18 -17.37 -25.22 -3.50
C ASN A 18 -16.52 -24.02 -3.08
N LEU A 19 -15.27 -23.98 -3.57
CA LEU A 19 -14.33 -22.89 -3.32
C LEU A 19 -14.85 -21.57 -3.88
N LEU A 20 -14.98 -20.57 -3.01
CA LEU A 20 -15.38 -19.21 -3.38
C LEU A 20 -14.11 -18.38 -3.70
N ASN A 21 -13.97 -17.88 -4.91
CA ASN A 21 -12.87 -17.00 -5.30
C ASN A 21 -13.30 -15.54 -5.28
N GLU A 22 -12.75 -14.76 -4.34
CA GLU A 22 -13.00 -13.32 -4.21
C GLU A 22 -11.79 -12.47 -4.62
N GLY A 23 -10.73 -13.10 -5.14
CA GLY A 23 -9.44 -12.46 -5.41
C GLY A 23 -9.55 -11.28 -6.37
N GLN A 24 -10.34 -11.40 -7.44
CA GLN A 24 -10.55 -10.32 -8.39
C GLN A 24 -11.20 -9.10 -7.73
N ARG A 25 -12.28 -9.30 -6.97
CA ARG A 25 -13.00 -8.21 -6.29
C ARG A 25 -12.10 -7.46 -5.30
N ILE A 26 -11.24 -8.20 -4.59
CA ILE A 26 -10.29 -7.62 -3.64
C ILE A 26 -9.17 -6.87 -4.38
N ALA A 27 -8.67 -7.41 -5.49
CA ALA A 27 -7.67 -6.76 -6.32
C ALA A 27 -8.19 -5.43 -6.89
N GLU A 28 -9.43 -5.39 -7.39
CA GLU A 28 -10.10 -4.19 -7.88
C GLU A 28 -10.30 -3.14 -6.77
N SER A 29 -10.72 -3.55 -5.57
CA SER A 29 -10.83 -2.65 -4.41
C SER A 29 -9.48 -2.02 -4.03
N THR A 30 -8.43 -2.83 -4.02
CA THR A 30 -7.06 -2.38 -3.71
C THR A 30 -6.55 -1.40 -4.77
N LEU A 31 -6.77 -1.70 -6.05
CA LEU A 31 -6.39 -0.83 -7.16
C LEU A 31 -7.12 0.52 -7.09
N THR A 32 -8.40 0.51 -6.70
CA THR A 32 -9.18 1.74 -6.46
C THR A 32 -8.57 2.59 -5.35
N ALA A 33 -8.14 1.97 -4.23
CA ALA A 33 -7.49 2.69 -3.14
C ALA A 33 -6.14 3.32 -3.55
N ILE A 34 -5.33 2.61 -4.36
CA ILE A 34 -4.09 3.13 -4.92
C ILE A 34 -4.37 4.32 -5.85
N GLY A 35 -5.40 4.21 -6.70
CA GLY A 35 -5.87 5.27 -7.56
C GLY A 35 -6.28 6.52 -6.77
N ALA A 36 -7.10 6.35 -5.74
CA ALA A 36 -7.54 7.43 -4.87
C ALA A 36 -6.36 8.14 -4.18
N ARG A 37 -5.39 7.38 -3.67
CA ARG A 37 -4.16 7.94 -3.08
C ARG A 37 -3.37 8.77 -4.11
N THR A 38 -3.22 8.25 -5.32
CA THR A 38 -2.44 8.92 -6.37
C THR A 38 -3.13 10.18 -6.88
N ALA A 39 -4.46 10.15 -7.00
CA ALA A 39 -5.27 11.31 -7.36
C ALA A 39 -5.18 12.40 -6.30
N ALA A 40 -5.23 12.05 -5.00
CA ALA A 40 -5.08 13.01 -3.91
C ALA A 40 -3.72 13.74 -3.91
N PHE A 41 -2.64 13.05 -4.26
CA PHE A 41 -1.31 13.68 -4.31
C PHE A 41 -1.06 14.52 -5.56
N THR A 42 -1.72 14.22 -6.67
CA THR A 42 -1.45 14.88 -7.96
C THR A 42 -2.52 15.90 -8.35
N GLY A 43 -3.73 15.80 -7.78
CA GLY A 43 -4.89 16.60 -8.18
C GLY A 43 -5.39 16.29 -9.59
N GLN A 44 -4.93 15.19 -10.20
CA GLN A 44 -5.28 14.79 -11.56
C GLN A 44 -6.33 13.69 -11.56
N ASP A 45 -7.16 13.67 -12.59
CA ASP A 45 -8.01 12.53 -12.90
C ASP A 45 -7.13 11.36 -13.41
N ILE A 46 -7.33 10.19 -12.82
CA ILE A 46 -6.56 8.98 -13.11
C ILE A 46 -7.50 7.92 -13.69
N SER A 47 -7.19 7.45 -14.90
CA SER A 47 -7.91 6.35 -15.54
C SER A 47 -7.42 4.98 -15.08
N TRP A 48 -8.29 3.97 -15.19
CA TRP A 48 -8.00 2.60 -14.79
C TRP A 48 -6.83 1.98 -15.56
N ASP A 49 -6.79 2.18 -16.88
CA ASP A 49 -5.69 1.71 -17.73
C ASP A 49 -4.35 2.36 -17.36
N ARG A 50 -4.38 3.62 -16.92
CA ARG A 50 -3.17 4.33 -16.47
C ARG A 50 -2.61 3.71 -15.19
N LEU A 51 -3.47 3.23 -14.28
CA LEU A 51 -3.05 2.55 -13.06
C LEU A 51 -2.50 1.16 -13.34
N LEU A 52 -3.19 0.37 -14.17
CA LEU A 52 -2.78 -0.99 -14.52
C LEU A 52 -1.43 -1.03 -15.27
N ASN A 53 -1.17 -0.03 -16.12
CA ASN A 53 0.07 0.06 -16.89
C ASN A 53 1.12 1.00 -16.26
N SER A 54 0.92 1.44 -15.01
CA SER A 54 1.84 2.40 -14.39
C SER A 54 3.20 1.76 -14.08
N SER A 55 4.29 2.43 -14.48
CA SER A 55 5.67 1.99 -14.25
C SER A 55 6.33 2.86 -13.16
N GLN A 56 5.67 3.03 -12.02
CA GLN A 56 6.23 3.83 -10.92
C GLN A 56 7.36 3.06 -10.23
N ASP A 57 8.59 3.55 -10.39
CA ASP A 57 9.75 3.11 -9.63
C ASP A 57 9.92 4.05 -8.42
N LEU A 58 9.60 3.53 -7.23
CA LEU A 58 9.74 4.25 -5.96
C LEU A 58 11.05 3.89 -5.25
N VAL A 59 11.82 2.96 -5.80
CA VAL A 59 13.06 2.49 -5.19
C VAL A 59 14.21 3.36 -5.73
N PRO A 60 15.06 3.91 -4.85
CA PRO A 60 16.27 4.58 -5.30
C PRO A 60 17.15 3.60 -6.09
N LYS A 61 17.65 4.02 -7.26
CA LYS A 61 18.56 3.20 -8.08
C LYS A 61 19.85 2.83 -7.34
N GLU A 62 20.27 3.66 -6.40
CA GLU A 62 21.39 3.40 -5.51
C GLU A 62 20.85 3.10 -4.10
N LEU A 63 20.91 1.82 -3.71
CA LEU A 63 20.57 1.38 -2.38
C LEU A 63 21.76 1.64 -1.45
N GLY A 64 21.72 2.74 -0.71
CA GLY A 64 22.67 3.07 0.33
C GLY A 64 21.96 3.79 1.49
N PRO A 65 22.60 3.91 2.67
CA PRO A 65 22.13 4.88 3.65
C PRO A 65 22.08 6.24 2.94
N GLY A 66 20.89 6.87 2.89
CA GLY A 66 20.77 8.26 2.42
C GLY A 66 21.75 9.16 3.18
N ARG A 67 22.07 10.36 2.68
CA ARG A 67 22.96 11.31 3.38
C ARG A 67 22.54 11.41 4.84
N GLY A 68 23.24 10.68 5.70
CA GLY A 68 22.96 10.65 7.12
C GLY A 68 23.35 12.02 7.62
N VAL A 69 22.37 12.89 7.82
CA VAL A 69 22.54 14.06 8.65
C VAL A 69 22.54 13.54 10.08
N PHE A 70 23.64 12.88 10.45
CA PHE A 70 23.93 12.56 11.82
C PHE A 70 24.27 13.90 12.46
N TYR A 71 23.26 14.56 13.01
CA TYR A 71 23.53 15.59 14.00
C TYR A 71 24.35 14.91 15.11
N PRO A 72 25.46 15.52 15.56
CA PRO A 72 26.12 15.01 16.74
C PRO A 72 25.06 14.95 17.85
N THR A 73 24.85 13.76 18.42
CA THR A 73 24.06 13.65 19.65
C THR A 73 24.77 14.49 20.69
N ALA A 74 24.13 15.55 21.16
CA ALA A 74 24.70 16.44 22.18
C ALA A 74 25.12 15.58 23.37
N THR A 75 26.44 15.40 23.53
CA THR A 75 27.00 14.49 24.55
C THR A 75 27.16 15.24 25.87
N GLY A 76 26.88 16.55 25.88
CA GLY A 76 27.10 17.44 27.02
C GLY A 76 28.58 17.76 27.26
N CYS A 77 29.48 17.23 26.41
CA CYS A 77 30.92 17.44 26.45
C CYS A 77 31.46 18.18 25.21
N ASP A 78 30.57 18.66 24.35
CA ASP A 78 30.95 19.37 23.12
C ASP A 78 31.36 20.80 23.49
N GLU A 79 32.44 21.31 22.88
CA GLU A 79 32.88 22.70 23.12
C GLU A 79 31.75 23.66 22.75
N PHE A 80 31.40 24.53 23.69
CA PHE A 80 30.44 25.61 23.43
C PHE A 80 31.05 26.54 22.38
N VAL A 81 30.50 26.49 21.16
CA VAL A 81 30.75 27.48 20.11
C VAL A 81 29.96 28.74 20.39
#